data_AF-A0A9D8MQ71-F1
#
_entry.id   AF-A0A9D8MQ71-F1
#
_cell.length_a   1.000
_cell.length_b   1.000
_cell.length_c   1.000
_cell.angle_alpha   90.00
_cell.angle_beta   90.00
_cell.angle_gamma   90.00
#
_symmetry.space_group_name_H-M   'P 1'
#
loop_
_entity.id
_entity.type
_entity.pdbx_description
1 polymer ?
#
loop_
_entity_poly.entity_id
_entity_poly.type
_entity_poly.pdbx_seq_one_letter_code
_entity_poly.pdbx_strand_id
1 'polypeptide(L)' 'MEGDMTQIRRWLKPLSWFYGLGVDVRNTLFDMGVLPSVSYDIPIINVGNITVGGTGKTPTVEYLIQLLSGKYRVAVLSR' A
#
# COMPACT_ATOMS: atom_id res chain seq x y z
N MET A 1 -27.22 -0.27 5.24
CA MET A 1 -26.77 -0.32 3.84
C MET A 1 -26.19 1.05 3.53
N GLU A 2 -24.97 1.30 4.00
CA GLU A 2 -24.33 2.61 3.90
C GLU A 2 -23.67 2.71 2.52
N GLY A 3 -24.48 3.06 1.52
CA GLY A 3 -23.99 3.43 0.21
C GLY A 3 -23.35 4.80 0.31
N ASP A 4 -22.08 4.86 0.73
CA ASP A 4 -21.26 6.06 0.61
C ASP A 4 -21.08 6.33 -0.89
N MET A 5 -22.04 7.08 -1.42
CA MET A 5 -22.14 7.47 -2.81
C MET A 5 -21.02 8.48 -3.05
N THR A 6 -19.82 7.95 -3.30
CA THR A 6 -18.63 8.71 -3.64
C THR A 6 -19.01 9.64 -4.77
N GLN A 7 -19.24 10.92 -4.45
CA GLN A 7 -19.57 11.93 -5.45
C GLN A 7 -18.34 12.08 -6.35
N ILE A 8 -18.30 11.32 -7.44
CA ILE A 8 -17.27 11.44 -8.45
C ILE A 8 -17.49 12.80 -9.11
N ARG A 9 -16.77 13.81 -8.61
CA ARG A 9 -16.70 15.13 -9.22
C ARG A 9 -16.20 14.92 -10.64
N ARG A 10 -17.11 15.01 -11.63
CA ARG A 10 -16.82 14.70 -13.05
C ARG A 10 -15.60 15.48 -13.57
N TRP A 11 -15.38 16.68 -13.03
CA TRP A 11 -14.23 17.54 -13.31
C TRP A 11 -12.87 16.97 -12.86
N LEU A 12 -12.83 16.09 -11.85
CA LEU A 12 -11.60 15.44 -11.38
C LEU A 12 -11.27 14.15 -12.16
N LYS A 13 -12.18 13.65 -13.00
CA LYS A 13 -11.95 12.46 -13.84
C LYS A 13 -10.74 12.60 -14.78
N PRO A 14 -10.56 13.70 -15.55
CA PRO A 14 -9.37 13.83 -16.39
C PRO A 14 -8.08 13.79 -15.57
N LEU A 15 -8.05 14.43 -14.40
CA LEU A 15 -6.90 14.41 -13.50
C LEU A 15 -6.64 13.00 -12.93
N SER A 16 -7.70 12.26 -12.58
CA SER A 16 -7.61 10.87 -12.14
C SER A 16 -7.04 9.96 -13.23
N TRP A 17 -7.41 10.18 -14.48
CA TRP A 17 -6.88 9.42 -15.62
C TRP A 17 -5.37 9.66 -15.82
N PHE A 18 -4.92 10.92 -15.76
CA PHE A 18 -3.49 11.23 -15.81
C PHE A 18 -2.71 10.64 -14.62
N TYR A 19 -3.29 10.70 -13.42
CA TYR A 19 -2.70 10.06 -12.24
C TYR A 19 -2.57 8.55 -12.42
N GLY A 20 -3.64 7.89 -12.89
CA GLY A 20 -3.65 6.46 -13.18
C GLY A 20 -2.57 6.08 -14.20
N LEU A 21 -2.48 6.80 -15.31
CA LEU A 21 -1.46 6.58 -16.33
C LEU A 21 -0.03 6.73 -15.77
N GLY A 22 0.21 7.74 -14.93
CA GLY A 22 1.51 7.90 -14.26
C GLY A 22 1.84 6.76 -13.29
N VAL A 23 0.85 6.28 -12.53
CA VAL A 23 1.01 5.13 -11.63
C VAL A 23 1.26 3.84 -12.42
N ASP A 24 0.55 3.62 -13.52
CA ASP A 24 0.71 2.45 -14.37
C ASP A 24 2.10 2.40 -15.02
N VAL A 25 2.58 3.54 -15.54
CA VAL A 25 3.95 3.64 -16.06
C VAL A 25 4.96 3.34 -14.97
N ARG A 26 4.80 3.92 -13.77
CA ARG A 26 5.70 3.65 -12.64
C ARG A 26 5.71 2.17 -12.26
N ASN A 27 4.54 1.54 -12.14
CA ASN A 27 4.44 0.12 -11.78
C ASN A 27 5.08 -0.76 -12.85
N THR A 28 4.82 -0.46 -14.12
CA THR A 28 5.41 -1.20 -15.23
C THR A 28 6.95 -1.08 -15.24
N LEU A 29 7.50 0.10 -14.92
CA LEU A 29 8.96 0.27 -14.78
C LEU A 29 9.56 -0.55 -13.62
N PHE A 30 8.82 -0.76 -12.53
CA PHE A 30 9.22 -1.68 -11.47
C PHE A 30 9.13 -3.14 -11.93
N ASP A 31 8.05 -3.52 -12.62
CA ASP A 31 7.85 -4.89 -13.13
C ASP A 31 8.90 -5.27 -14.19
N MET A 32 9.32 -4.31 -15.02
CA MET A 32 10.42 -4.49 -15.98
C MET A 32 11.82 -4.48 -15.33
N GLY A 33 11.93 -4.21 -14.03
CA GLY A 33 13.21 -4.12 -13.32
C GLY A 33 14.06 -2.89 -13.68
N VAL A 34 13.48 -1.89 -14.34
CA VAL A 34 14.18 -0.64 -14.71
C VAL A 34 14.41 0.23 -13.48
N LEU A 35 13.46 0.24 -12.54
CA LEU A 35 13.60 0.94 -11.27
C LEU A 35 14.34 0.07 -10.24
N PRO A 36 15.24 0.65 -9.43
CA PRO A 36 16.02 -0.11 -8.46
C PRO A 36 15.11 -0.73 -7.40
N SER A 37 15.19 -2.05 -7.27
CA SER A 37 14.58 -2.81 -6.18
C SER A 37 15.69 -3.28 -5.24
N VAL A 38 15.43 -3.22 -3.93
CA VAL A 38 16.37 -3.69 -2.90
C VAL A 38 15.77 -4.91 -2.25
N SER A 39 16.47 -6.04 -2.35
CA SER A 39 16.16 -7.26 -1.60
C SER A 39 17.02 -7.33 -0.34
N TYR A 40 16.50 -8.00 0.68
CA TYR A 40 17.18 -8.25 1.93
C TYR A 40 17.11 -9.74 2.25
N ASP A 41 18.12 -10.27 2.95
CA ASP A 41 18.18 -11.68 3.34
C ASP A 41 17.24 -12.06 4.50
N ILE A 42 16.51 -11.08 5.04
CA ILE A 42 15.52 -11.28 6.11
C ILE A 42 14.09 -11.27 5.53
N PRO A 43 13.16 -12.06 6.11
CA PRO A 43 11.77 -12.03 5.69
C PRO A 43 11.13 -10.68 6.04
N ILE A 44 10.57 -10.01 5.04
CA ILE A 44 9.90 -8.70 5.19
C ILE A 44 8.41 -8.85 4.88
N ILE A 45 7.57 -8.32 5.77
CA ILE A 45 6.12 -8.24 5.58
C ILE A 45 5.75 -6.76 5.43
N ASN A 46 5.20 -6.38 4.28
CA ASN A 46 4.75 -5.02 4.03
C ASN A 46 3.21 -4.93 4.16
N VAL A 47 2.73 -4.09 5.07
CA VAL A 47 1.29 -3.88 5.32
C VAL A 47 0.86 -2.55 4.72
N GLY A 48 0.23 -2.61 3.55
CA GLY A 48 -0.25 -1.45 2.80
C GLY A 48 -1.78 -1.37 2.75
N ASN A 49 -2.28 -0.29 2.14
CA ASN A 49 -3.68 -0.19 1.74
C ASN A 49 -3.78 0.52 0.38
N ILE A 50 -4.81 0.20 -0.40
CA ILE A 50 -5.07 0.76 -1.74
C ILE A 50 -5.80 2.10 -1.65
N THR A 51 -6.65 2.27 -0.63
CA THR A 51 -7.47 3.47 -0.42
C THR A 51 -6.79 4.47 0.52
N VAL A 52 -6.97 5.75 0.26
CA VAL A 52 -6.58 6.82 1.20
C VAL A 52 -7.59 6.92 2.34
N GLY A 53 -7.13 6.97 3.59
CA GLY A 53 -7.99 7.05 4.78
C GLY A 53 -7.56 6.12 5.93
N GLY A 54 -8.32 6.14 7.02
CA GLY A 54 -8.11 5.29 8.20
C GLY A 54 -8.50 3.84 7.95
N THR A 55 -7.68 3.10 7.22
CA THR A 55 -8.03 1.76 6.73
C THR A 55 -7.50 0.62 7.60
N GLY A 56 -7.45 0.83 8.92
CA GLY A 56 -7.09 -0.22 9.88
C GLY A 56 -5.67 -0.79 9.73
N LYS A 57 -4.74 -0.09 9.07
CA LYS A 57 -3.34 -0.55 8.92
C LYS A 57 -2.67 -0.77 10.28
N THR A 58 -2.86 0.16 11.21
CA THR A 58 -2.26 0.07 12.56
C THR A 58 -2.76 -1.15 13.35
N PRO A 59 -4.08 -1.41 13.49
CA PRO A 59 -4.57 -2.65 14.09
C PRO A 59 -4.06 -3.93 13.42
N THR A 60 -3.94 -3.92 12.08
CA THR A 60 -3.44 -5.08 11.32
C THR A 60 -1.96 -5.36 11.63
N VAL A 61 -1.15 -4.31 11.73
CA VAL A 61 0.26 -4.42 12.10
C VAL A 61 0.40 -4.92 13.54
N GLU A 62 -0.40 -4.41 14.49
CA GLU A 62 -0.39 -4.88 15.88
C GLU A 62 -0.75 -6.36 15.99
N TYR A 63 -1.76 -6.82 15.25
CA TYR A 63 -2.12 -8.23 15.19
C TYR A 63 -0.97 -9.12 14.68
N LEU A 64 -0.28 -8.69 13.62
CA LEU A 64 0.88 -9.41 13.08
C LEU A 64 2.04 -9.47 14.07
N ILE A 65 2.31 -8.39 14.80
CA ILE A 65 3.35 -8.36 15.84
C ILE A 65 3.01 -9.36 16.95
N GLN A 66 1.76 -9.39 17.43
CA GLN A 66 1.34 -10.33 18.47
C GLN A 66 1.50 -11.78 18.00
N LEU A 67 1.16 -12.09 16.74
CA LEU A 67 1.28 -13.43 16.19
C LEU A 67 2.74 -13.90 16.03
N LEU A 68 3.64 -12.97 15.67
CA LEU A 68 5.03 -13.31 15.30
C LEU A 68 6.03 -13.11 16.43
N SER A 69 5.77 -12.21 17.38
CA SER A 69 6.68 -11.89 18.49
C SER A 69 7.02 -13.08 19.39
N GLY A 70 6.14 -14.09 19.47
CA GLY A 70 6.41 -15.32 20.23
C GLY A 70 7.39 -16.30 19.55
N LYS A 71 7.69 -16.12 18.26
CA LYS A 71 8.54 -17.03 17.48
C LYS A 71 9.75 -16.33 16.83
N TYR A 72 9.65 -15.03 16.58
CA TYR A 72 10.65 -14.26 15.85
C TYR A 72 10.95 -12.93 16.55
N ARG A 73 12.17 -12.42 16.37
CA ARG A 73 12.52 -11.06 16.77
C ARG A 73 11.98 -10.08 15.71
N VAL A 74 10.82 -9.51 15.98
CA VAL A 74 10.13 -8.59 15.06
C VAL A 74 10.65 -7.15 15.24
N ALA A 75 10.82 -6.44 14.13
CA ALA A 75 11.04 -5.00 14.10
C ALA A 75 9.97 -4.34 13.20
N VAL A 76 9.53 -3.15 13.57
CA VAL A 76 8.48 -2.41 12.84
C VAL A 76 9.10 -1.16 12.24
N LEU A 77 8.88 -0.95 10.94
CA LEU A 77 9.28 0.26 10.25
C LEU A 77 8.01 1.04 9.85
N SER A 78 7.83 2.23 10.42
CA SER A 78 6.81 3.18 9.97
C SER A 78 7.44 4.21 9.03
N ARG A 79 6.70 4.60 8.00
CA ARG A 79 6.98 5.82 7.23
C ARG A 79 6.51 7.04 8.00
#